data_AF-A0A9R1TT11-F1
#
_entry.id   AF-A0A9R1TT11-F1
#
_cell.length_a   1.000
_cell.length_b   1.000
_cell.length_c   1.000
_cell.angle_alpha   90.00
_cell.angle_beta   90.00
_cell.angle_gamma   90.00
#
_symmetry.space_group_name_H-M   'P 1'
#
loop_
_entity.id
_entity.type
_entity.pdbx_description
1 polymer ?
#
loop_
_entity_poly.entity_id
_entity_poly.type
_entity_poly.pdbx_seq_one_letter_code
_entity_poly.pdbx_strand_id
1 'polypeptide(L)'
;MPFYQFNQFTGRLKNSTNLQPLYPISPNPLQTADQPTMIWDSVKTQAAKVNSPAAGSGGNVSSLPPQVVAKMKKFQTLGWRGTPVYLMGGSPDKILLGLTIAVMGWGFVGVGDFVWRNLDKK
;
A
#
# COMPACT_ATOMS: atom_id res chain seq x y z
N MET A 1 10.85 27.97 -4.71
CA MET A 1 11.32 26.59 -5.01
C MET A 1 10.73 25.67 -3.95
N PRO A 2 9.92 24.65 -4.32
CA PRO A 2 9.34 23.72 -3.36
C PRO A 2 10.39 22.72 -2.84
N PHE A 3 10.39 22.45 -1.53
CA PHE A 3 11.28 21.48 -0.90
C PHE A 3 10.54 20.18 -0.59
N TYR A 4 11.07 19.07 -1.06
CA TYR A 4 10.46 17.75 -0.87
C TYR A 4 11.29 16.92 0.10
N GLN A 5 10.62 16.30 1.07
CA GLN A 5 11.21 15.35 2.00
C GLN A 5 10.67 13.96 1.73
N PHE A 6 11.57 12.99 1.71
CA PHE A 6 11.23 11.59 1.50
C PHE A 6 10.50 11.02 2.72
N ASN A 7 9.28 10.50 2.53
CA ASN A 7 8.55 9.80 3.58
C ASN A 7 8.91 8.32 3.53
N GLN A 8 9.64 7.86 4.54
CA GLN A 8 10.13 6.48 4.63
C GLN A 8 9.00 5.45 4.80
N PHE A 9 7.85 5.86 5.34
CA PHE A 9 6.71 4.96 5.55
C PHE A 9 5.89 4.75 4.27
N THR A 10 5.74 5.78 3.44
CA THR A 10 4.96 5.69 2.20
C THR A 10 5.81 5.54 0.95
N GLY A 11 7.13 5.69 1.04
CA GLY A 11 8.07 5.63 -0.08
C GLY A 11 7.93 6.79 -1.08
N ARG A 12 7.16 7.83 -0.75
CA ARG A 12 6.88 8.98 -1.64
C ARG A 12 7.50 10.25 -1.10
N LEU A 13 7.86 11.16 -2.01
CA LEU A 13 8.29 12.51 -1.67
C LEU A 13 7.07 13.35 -1.23
N LYS A 14 7.10 13.87 0.00
CA LYS A 14 6.09 14.77 0.55
C LYS A 14 6.67 16.18 0.57
N ASN A 15 5.88 17.18 0.16
CA ASN A 15 6.27 18.58 0.31
C ASN A 15 6.46 18.88 1.80
N SER A 16 7.65 19.32 2.19
CA SER A 16 8.02 19.54 3.58
C SER A 16 7.92 21.03 3.92
N THR A 17 7.20 21.32 4.99
CA THR A 17 7.08 22.68 5.54
C THR A 17 8.18 22.98 6.55
N ASN A 18 9.18 22.10 6.71
CA ASN A 18 10.33 22.31 7.57
C ASN A 18 11.30 23.29 6.90
N LEU A 19 10.87 24.54 6.84
CA LEU A 19 11.67 25.67 6.40
C LEU A 19 12.74 25.91 7.47
N GLN A 20 13.96 26.15 7.01
CA GLN A 20 15.05 26.65 7.86
C GLN A 20 14.53 27.81 8.75
N PRO A 21 15.05 27.97 9.98
CA PRO A 21 14.50 28.86 11.01
C PRO A 21 14.50 30.38 10.68
N LEU A 22 14.76 30.77 9.43
CA LEU A 22 14.93 32.16 8.99
C LEU A 22 13.83 32.69 8.03
N TYR A 23 12.72 31.98 7.83
CA TYR A 23 11.58 32.53 7.07
C TYR A 23 10.26 32.39 7.82
N PRO A 24 9.70 33.49 8.36
CA PRO A 24 8.39 33.48 9.00
C PRO A 24 7.33 33.69 7.91
N ILE A 25 6.96 32.61 7.24
CA ILE A 25 5.74 32.61 6.44
C ILE A 25 4.96 31.36 6.83
N SER A 26 4.14 31.51 7.86
CA SER A 26 3.10 30.51 8.16
C SER A 26 2.29 30.30 6.89
N PRO A 27 2.16 29.06 6.38
CA PRO A 27 1.38 28.82 5.18
C PRO A 27 -0.07 29.20 5.48
N ASN A 28 -0.53 30.31 4.91
CA ASN A 28 -1.92 30.71 4.94
C ASN A 28 -2.70 29.60 4.23
N PRO A 29 -3.63 28.88 4.89
CA PRO A 29 -4.41 27.85 4.22
C PRO A 29 -5.11 28.50 3.04
N LEU A 30 -4.87 27.93 1.86
CA LEU A 30 -5.39 28.40 0.59
C LEU A 30 -6.91 28.58 0.75
N GLN A 31 -7.36 29.83 0.90
CA GLN A 31 -8.77 30.15 0.95
C GLN A 31 -9.38 29.56 -0.31
N THR A 32 -10.53 28.90 -0.15
CA THR A 32 -11.43 28.44 -1.21
C THR A 32 -12.01 29.64 -1.97
N ALA A 33 -11.17 30.59 -2.34
CA ALA A 33 -11.48 31.69 -3.24
C ALA A 33 -11.69 31.06 -4.62
N ASP A 34 -12.81 31.43 -5.24
CA ASP A 34 -13.17 31.04 -6.59
C ASP A 34 -11.92 31.05 -7.49
N GLN A 35 -11.73 29.96 -8.23
CA GLN A 35 -10.57 29.79 -9.07
C GLN A 35 -10.47 31.01 -10.00
N PRO A 36 -9.39 31.80 -9.93
CA PRO A 36 -9.29 33.02 -10.72
C PRO A 36 -9.37 32.64 -12.20
N THR A 37 -10.37 33.20 -12.89
CA THR A 37 -10.54 33.01 -14.33
C THR A 37 -9.40 33.73 -15.03
N MET A 38 -8.39 32.96 -15.42
CA MET A 38 -7.22 33.48 -16.11
C MET A 38 -7.62 33.89 -17.53
N ILE A 39 -7.69 35.19 -17.80
CA ILE A 39 -7.94 35.73 -19.13
C ILE A 39 -6.61 35.72 -19.89
N TRP A 40 -6.57 35.05 -21.03
CA TRP A 40 -5.38 34.92 -21.86
C TRP A 40 -5.41 35.92 -23.00
N ASP A 41 -4.68 37.02 -22.87
CA ASP A 41 -4.71 38.13 -23.85
C ASP A 41 -3.92 37.86 -25.15
N SER A 42 -3.17 36.75 -25.25
CA SER A 42 -2.48 36.38 -26.49
C SER A 42 -2.59 34.90 -26.84
N VAL A 43 -2.60 34.59 -28.13
CA VAL A 43 -2.63 33.22 -28.68
C VAL A 43 -1.42 32.39 -28.21
N LYS A 44 -0.28 33.03 -27.95
CA LYS A 44 0.95 32.37 -27.47
C LYS A 44 0.95 32.03 -25.98
N THR A 45 0.03 32.63 -25.23
CA THR A 45 -0.15 32.41 -23.79
C THR A 45 -1.30 31.45 -23.47
N GLN A 46 -2.01 30.92 -24.46
CA GLN A 46 -3.05 29.92 -24.20
C GLN A 46 -2.44 28.71 -23.47
N ALA A 47 -3.08 28.31 -22.37
CA ALA A 47 -2.72 27.10 -21.66
C ALA A 47 -2.75 25.93 -22.65
N ALA A 48 -1.61 25.26 -22.83
CA ALA A 48 -1.55 24.05 -23.64
C ALA A 48 -2.60 23.08 -23.09
N LYS A 49 -3.58 22.70 -23.91
CA LYS A 49 -4.53 21.64 -23.58
C LYS A 49 -3.76 20.33 -23.53
N VAL A 50 -3.19 20.04 -22.38
CA VAL A 50 -2.62 18.74 -22.11
C VAL A 50 -3.82 17.83 -21.85
N ASN A 51 -4.23 17.06 -22.87
CA ASN A 51 -5.06 15.87 -22.68
C ASN A 51 -4.23 14.79 -21.97
N SER A 52 -3.63 15.11 -20.82
CA SER A 52 -3.08 14.09 -19.95
C SER A 52 -4.23 13.63 -19.09
N PRO A 53 -4.62 12.36 -19.18
CA PRO A 53 -5.56 11.84 -18.24
C PRO A 53 -4.93 11.96 -16.84
N ALA A 54 -5.74 12.27 -15.83
CA ALA A 54 -5.31 12.41 -14.44
C ALA A 54 -4.33 11.29 -14.07
N ALA A 55 -3.27 11.59 -13.31
CA ALA A 55 -2.30 10.60 -12.86
C ALA A 55 -3.02 9.38 -12.23
N GLY A 56 -3.16 8.30 -13.01
CA GLY A 56 -4.07 7.19 -12.73
C GLY A 56 -4.95 6.74 -13.92
N SER A 57 -5.02 7.50 -15.00
CA SER A 57 -5.71 7.16 -16.23
C SER A 57 -4.70 7.17 -17.40
N GLY A 58 -4.56 6.05 -18.10
CA GLY A 58 -3.99 6.02 -19.45
C GLY A 58 -2.47 6.12 -19.68
N GLY A 59 -1.59 5.72 -18.74
CA GLY A 59 -0.14 5.72 -18.99
C GLY A 59 0.55 4.45 -18.52
N ASN A 60 0.94 3.59 -19.46
CA ASN A 60 1.49 2.24 -19.31
C ASN A 60 0.44 1.18 -19.00
N VAL A 61 -0.15 0.61 -20.05
CA VAL A 61 -0.70 -0.75 -19.98
C VAL A 61 0.49 -1.67 -19.75
N SER A 62 0.92 -1.81 -18.50
CA SER A 62 1.76 -2.93 -18.10
C SER A 62 1.01 -4.16 -18.58
N SER A 63 1.58 -4.91 -19.54
CA SER A 63 1.04 -6.17 -20.02
C SER A 63 1.15 -7.21 -18.90
N LEU A 64 0.36 -7.00 -17.85
CA LEU A 64 0.16 -7.97 -16.80
C LEU A 64 -0.71 -9.06 -17.42
N PRO A 65 -0.27 -10.33 -17.37
CA PRO A 65 -1.09 -11.41 -17.86
C PRO A 65 -2.45 -11.37 -17.14
N PRO A 66 -3.56 -11.65 -17.85
CA PRO A 66 -4.91 -11.47 -17.33
C PRO A 66 -5.16 -12.24 -16.03
N GLN A 67 -4.46 -13.37 -15.84
CA GLN A 67 -4.48 -14.16 -14.62
C GLN A 67 -3.95 -13.40 -13.39
N VAL A 68 -2.90 -12.59 -13.56
CA VAL A 68 -2.32 -11.80 -12.47
C VAL A 68 -3.25 -10.65 -12.10
N VAL A 69 -3.86 -9.99 -13.10
CA VAL A 69 -4.87 -8.95 -12.86
C VAL A 69 -6.07 -9.51 -12.09
N ALA A 70 -6.53 -10.72 -12.44
CA ALA A 70 -7.61 -11.39 -11.70
C ALA A 70 -7.23 -11.67 -10.25
N LYS A 71 -6.01 -12.14 -9.99
CA LYS A 71 -5.50 -12.36 -8.62
C LYS A 71 -5.38 -11.04 -7.84
N MET A 72 -4.82 -10.00 -8.46
CA MET A 72 -4.71 -8.67 -7.84
C MET A 72 -6.08 -8.15 -7.43
N LYS A 73 -7.07 -8.21 -8.33
CA LYS A 73 -8.46 -7.82 -8.00
C LYS A 73 -9.02 -8.64 -6.85
N LYS A 74 -8.84 -9.97 -6.84
CA LYS A 74 -9.31 -10.86 -5.76
C LYS A 74 -8.75 -10.45 -4.40
N PHE A 75 -7.42 -10.26 -4.30
CA PHE A 75 -6.75 -9.96 -3.03
C PHE A 75 -6.84 -8.48 -2.61
N GLN A 76 -7.18 -7.56 -3.51
CA GLN A 76 -7.37 -6.14 -3.20
C GLN A 76 -8.83 -5.75 -2.94
N THR A 77 -9.77 -6.71 -2.95
CA THR A 77 -11.16 -6.44 -2.55
C THR A 77 -11.25 -5.94 -1.10
N LEU A 78 -12.29 -5.15 -0.78
CA LEU A 78 -12.51 -4.54 0.54
C LEU A 78 -12.53 -5.54 1.71
N GLY A 79 -12.65 -6.84 1.43
CA GLY A 79 -12.68 -7.94 2.39
C GLY A 79 -11.36 -8.18 3.15
N TRP A 80 -10.25 -7.51 2.80
CA TRP A 80 -8.97 -7.65 3.51
C TRP A 80 -9.04 -7.26 5.00
N ARG A 81 -10.04 -6.46 5.40
CA ARG A 81 -10.26 -6.10 6.82
C ARG A 81 -10.92 -7.21 7.64
N GLY A 82 -11.68 -8.10 6.99
CA GLY A 82 -12.45 -9.15 7.66
C GLY A 82 -11.81 -10.53 7.60
N THR A 83 -10.85 -10.74 6.70
CA THR A 83 -10.18 -12.04 6.53
C THR A 83 -8.68 -11.83 6.38
N PRO A 84 -7.84 -12.52 7.19
CA PRO A 84 -6.41 -12.35 7.10
C PRO A 84 -5.89 -12.86 5.75
N VAL A 85 -4.77 -12.27 5.28
CA VAL A 85 -4.22 -12.52 3.94
C VAL A 85 -3.96 -14.01 3.67
N TYR A 86 -3.48 -14.75 4.67
CA TYR A 86 -3.20 -16.18 4.56
C TYR A 86 -4.45 -17.07 4.48
N LEU A 87 -5.66 -16.51 4.55
CA LEU A 87 -6.94 -17.21 4.34
C LEU A 87 -7.74 -16.64 3.16
N MET A 88 -7.25 -15.60 2.48
CA MET A 88 -7.97 -14.95 1.38
C MET A 88 -8.11 -15.83 0.13
N GLY A 89 -7.33 -16.91 0.00
CA GLY A 89 -7.46 -17.90 -1.06
C GLY A 89 -8.74 -18.74 -0.94
N GLY A 90 -9.30 -18.87 0.27
CA GLY A 90 -10.56 -19.56 0.58
C GLY A 90 -10.37 -20.87 1.35
N SER A 91 -11.16 -21.89 1.02
CA SER A 91 -11.09 -23.23 1.63
C SER A 91 -9.72 -23.93 1.53
N PRO A 92 -8.97 -23.87 0.41
CA PRO A 92 -7.67 -24.58 0.34
C PRO A 92 -6.67 -24.05 1.39
N ASP A 93 -6.65 -22.74 1.62
CA ASP A 93 -5.78 -22.11 2.60
C ASP A 93 -6.09 -22.60 4.03
N LYS A 94 -7.39 -22.78 4.35
CA LYS A 94 -7.82 -23.30 5.66
C LYS A 94 -7.36 -24.74 5.88
N ILE A 95 -7.44 -25.58 4.84
CA ILE A 95 -6.97 -26.97 4.92
C ILE A 95 -5.45 -27.00 5.12
N LEU A 96 -4.71 -26.21 4.36
CA LEU A 96 -3.25 -26.15 4.44
C LEU A 96 -2.79 -25.66 5.82
N LEU A 97 -3.45 -24.62 6.35
CA LEU A 97 -3.20 -24.13 7.70
C LEU A 97 -3.52 -25.21 8.75
N GLY A 98 -4.65 -25.89 8.63
CA GLY A 98 -5.04 -26.97 9.54
C GLY A 98 -4.03 -28.12 9.56
N LEU A 99 -3.54 -28.53 8.38
CA LEU A 99 -2.51 -29.56 8.27
C LEU A 99 -1.20 -29.11 8.93
N THR A 100 -0.81 -27.86 8.72
CA THR A 100 0.40 -27.28 9.32
C THR A 100 0.33 -27.33 10.85
N ILE A 101 -0.81 -26.92 11.42
CA ILE A 101 -1.05 -26.95 12.87
C ILE A 101 -1.04 -28.40 13.39
N ALA A 102 -1.63 -29.34 12.65
CA ALA A 102 -1.68 -30.75 13.04
C ALA A 102 -0.28 -31.38 13.10
N VAL A 103 0.55 -31.15 12.08
CA VAL A 103 1.94 -31.64 12.04
C VAL A 103 2.77 -31.02 13.15
N MET A 104 2.59 -29.73 13.40
CA MET A 104 3.29 -29.03 14.48
C MET A 104 2.89 -29.58 15.86
N GLY A 105 1.58 -29.77 16.10
CA GLY A 105 1.07 -30.38 17.32
C GLY A 105 1.59 -31.81 17.53
N TRP A 106 1.61 -32.62 16.47
CA TRP A 106 2.20 -33.96 16.50
C TRP A 106 3.69 -33.93 16.89
N GLY A 107 4.45 -33.00 16.32
CA GLY A 107 5.86 -32.78 16.69
C GLY A 107 6.03 -32.43 18.17
N PHE A 108 5.21 -31.53 18.70
CA PHE A 108 5.25 -31.16 20.11
C PHE A 108 4.92 -32.32 21.05
N VAL A 109 3.95 -33.18 20.69
CA VAL A 109 3.66 -34.40 21.46
C VAL A 109 4.86 -35.34 21.48
N GLY A 110 5.52 -35.55 20.35
CA GLY A 110 6.72 -36.38 20.27
C GLY A 110 7.88 -35.84 21.12
N VAL A 111 8.08 -34.52 21.14
CA VAL A 111 9.06 -33.88 22.02
C VAL A 111 8.68 -34.04 23.50
N GLY A 112 7.41 -33.88 23.84
CA GLY A 112 6.90 -34.09 25.20
C GLY A 112 7.15 -35.51 25.71
N ASP A 113 6.82 -36.53 24.90
CA ASP A 113 7.06 -37.94 25.25
C ASP A 113 8.56 -38.23 25.40
N PHE A 114 9.38 -37.67 24.50
CA PHE A 114 10.84 -37.80 24.61
C PHE A 114 11.36 -37.19 25.92
N VAL A 115 10.94 -35.97 26.28
CA VAL A 115 11.37 -35.31 27.50
C VAL A 115 10.91 -36.09 28.75
N TRP A 116 9.65 -36.52 28.78
CA TRP A 116 9.09 -37.30 29.90
C TRP A 116 9.90 -38.58 30.15
N ARG A 117 10.16 -39.37 29.11
CA ARG A 117 10.91 -40.64 29.22
C ARG A 117 12.37 -40.48 29.63
N ASN A 118 12.97 -39.31 29.42
CA ASN A 118 14.36 -39.04 29.80
C ASN A 118 14.48 -38.38 31.17
N LEU A 119 13.40 -37.78 31.69
CA LEU A 119 13.33 -37.29 33.06
C LEU A 119 13.15 -38.43 34.07
N ASP A 120 12.28 -39.41 33.78
CA ASP A 120 12.04 -40.58 34.66
C ASP A 120 13.25 -41.54 34.77
N LYS A 121 14.30 -41.35 33.96
CA LYS A 121 15.51 -42.18 33.96
C LYS A 121 16.66 -41.63 34.80
N LYS A 122 16.49 -40.47 35.43
CA LYS A 122 17.43 -39.90 36.41
C LYS A 122 16.96 -40.14 37.82
#